data_AF-A0A445C6S6-F1
#
_entry.id   AF-A0A445C6S6-F1
#
_cell.length_a   1.000
_cell.length_b   1.000
_cell.length_c   1.000
_cell.angle_alpha   90.00
_cell.angle_beta   90.00
_cell.angle_gamma   90.00
#
_symmetry.space_group_name_H-M   'P 1'
#
loop_
_entity.id
_entity.type
_entity.pdbx_description
1 polymer ?
#
loop_
_entity_poly.entity_id
_entity_poly.type
_entity_poly.pdbx_seq_one_letter_code
_entity_poly.pdbx_strand_id
1 'polypeptide(L)'
;MDPKELFSTNLIDGKIVASHIERQCSPLPSVIVIGAGISGLAAARSLYDASFEVTILESRDRLGGRINTDYSFGCPVDMGASWLHGVCNENPLAPLIRGLGLTLYRTSGDDSILYDHDLESCMLFNTDGHQVPQQIVMDVGETFKRILEETGKVRDEDPDDMSVQQAISVVLNSHPELKQQGLSHEVLQWYICRMEAWFAADADMISLKTWDQEHVLSGGHGLMVEGYDPVIKALAKNLDIRLNHRHACIIYRMT
;
A
#
# COMPACT_ATOMS: atom_id res chain seq x y z
N MET A 1 -28.80 -50.51 -13.00
CA MET A 1 -30.08 -51.24 -12.90
C MET A 1 -30.42 -51.35 -11.42
N ASP A 2 -31.45 -50.62 -10.99
CA ASP A 2 -32.19 -50.87 -9.73
C ASP A 2 -33.34 -51.86 -10.05
N PRO A 3 -33.89 -52.68 -9.11
CA PRO A 3 -34.68 -52.14 -7.98
C PRO A 3 -34.88 -53.01 -6.69
N LYS A 4 -35.20 -52.34 -5.55
CA LYS A 4 -36.13 -52.73 -4.43
C LYS A 4 -35.81 -53.98 -3.59
N GLU A 5 -36.13 -54.12 -2.30
CA GLU A 5 -36.77 -53.39 -1.19
C GLU A 5 -36.50 -54.28 0.04
N LEU A 6 -36.27 -53.73 1.24
CA LEU A 6 -37.01 -54.14 2.43
C LEU A 6 -36.71 -53.16 3.58
N PHE A 7 -37.70 -52.33 3.87
CA PHE A 7 -37.79 -51.59 5.12
C PHE A 7 -38.03 -52.58 6.26
N SER A 8 -37.32 -52.42 7.37
CA SER A 8 -37.69 -53.03 8.65
C SER A 8 -37.67 -51.96 9.72
N THR A 9 -38.81 -51.28 9.86
CA THR A 9 -39.14 -50.46 11.02
C THR A 9 -39.61 -51.37 12.14
N ASN A 10 -38.79 -51.59 13.16
CA ASN A 10 -39.27 -52.14 14.43
C ASN A 10 -39.78 -50.98 15.28
N LEU A 11 -41.10 -50.79 15.25
CA LEU A 11 -41.83 -50.08 16.30
C LEU A 11 -41.84 -50.97 17.55
N ILE A 12 -41.18 -50.51 18.61
CA ILE A 12 -41.48 -50.93 19.99
C ILE A 12 -41.53 -49.65 20.83
N ASP A 13 -42.72 -49.35 21.35
CA ASP A 13 -43.05 -48.33 22.35
C ASP A 13 -42.58 -46.88 22.15
N GLY A 14 -43.38 -46.12 21.39
CA GLY A 14 -44.06 -44.91 21.91
C GLY A 14 -43.26 -43.72 22.47
N LYS A 15 -41.93 -43.68 22.37
CA LYS A 15 -41.11 -42.49 22.63
C LYS A 15 -40.07 -42.36 21.54
N ILE A 16 -40.21 -41.31 20.73
CA ILE A 16 -39.11 -40.80 19.90
C ILE A 16 -38.05 -40.32 20.88
N VAL A 17 -37.05 -41.16 21.17
CA VAL A 17 -35.80 -40.72 21.75
C VAL A 17 -35.06 -40.06 20.58
N ALA A 18 -35.35 -38.77 20.36
CA ALA A 18 -34.45 -37.93 19.59
C ALA A 18 -33.14 -37.94 20.36
N SER A 19 -32.17 -38.72 19.89
CA SER A 19 -30.79 -38.57 20.33
C SER A 19 -30.43 -37.12 20.05
N HIS A 20 -30.40 -36.31 21.10
CA HIS A 20 -29.70 -35.04 21.11
C HIS A 20 -28.24 -35.40 20.81
N ILE A 21 -27.90 -35.42 19.52
CA ILE A 21 -26.53 -35.13 19.12
C ILE A 21 -26.36 -33.67 19.47
N GLU A 22 -26.05 -33.41 20.74
CA GLU A 22 -25.33 -32.20 21.10
C GLU A 22 -24.06 -32.24 20.27
N ARG A 23 -24.09 -31.53 19.14
CA ARG A 23 -22.89 -31.12 18.45
C ARG A 23 -22.11 -30.37 19.52
N GLN A 24 -21.07 -30.97 20.09
CA GLN A 24 -20.09 -30.23 20.87
C GLN A 24 -19.54 -29.17 19.91
N CYS A 25 -20.13 -27.98 19.97
CA CYS A 25 -19.63 -26.81 19.30
C CYS A 25 -18.44 -26.38 20.14
N SER A 26 -17.27 -26.92 19.79
CA SER A 26 -16.01 -26.34 20.26
C SER A 26 -16.09 -24.83 19.99
N PRO A 27 -15.85 -23.96 20.97
CA PRO A 27 -15.93 -22.52 20.76
C PRO A 27 -15.02 -22.16 19.58
N LEU A 28 -15.52 -21.30 18.69
CA LEU A 28 -14.73 -20.84 17.55
C LEU A 28 -13.42 -20.26 18.10
N PRO A 29 -12.27 -20.53 17.47
CA PRO A 29 -11.04 -19.91 17.90
C PRO A 29 -11.17 -18.39 17.82
N SER A 30 -10.80 -17.71 18.91
CA SER A 30 -10.92 -16.25 19.00
C SER A 30 -9.58 -15.56 18.75
N VAL A 31 -9.64 -14.43 18.05
CA VAL A 31 -8.46 -13.63 17.68
C VAL A 31 -8.74 -12.16 17.97
N ILE A 32 -7.77 -11.50 18.61
CA ILE A 32 -7.76 -10.05 18.76
C ILE A 32 -6.80 -9.47 17.72
N VAL A 33 -7.31 -8.56 16.90
CA VAL A 33 -6.51 -7.77 15.96
C VAL A 33 -6.31 -6.38 16.54
N ILE A 34 -5.06 -5.91 16.55
CA ILE A 34 -4.68 -4.61 17.09
C ILE A 34 -4.47 -3.63 15.94
N GLY A 35 -5.30 -2.59 15.89
CA GLY A 35 -5.32 -1.56 14.86
C GLY A 35 -6.33 -1.85 13.75
N ALA A 36 -7.17 -0.86 13.42
CA ALA A 36 -8.13 -0.89 12.33
C ALA A 36 -7.65 -0.11 11.09
N GLY A 37 -6.34 -0.17 10.81
CA GLY A 37 -5.78 0.21 9.52
C GLY A 37 -6.05 -0.86 8.45
N ILE A 38 -5.63 -0.61 7.21
CA ILE A 38 -5.90 -1.55 6.08
C ILE A 38 -5.37 -2.97 6.34
N SER A 39 -4.19 -3.11 6.95
CA SER A 39 -3.62 -4.42 7.29
C SER A 39 -4.44 -5.17 8.33
N GLY A 40 -4.84 -4.50 9.41
CA GLY A 40 -5.68 -5.09 10.46
C GLY A 40 -7.06 -5.46 9.95
N LEU A 41 -7.68 -4.60 9.14
CA LEU A 41 -8.98 -4.88 8.52
C LEU A 41 -8.91 -6.04 7.52
N ALA A 42 -7.85 -6.11 6.71
CA ALA A 42 -7.64 -7.22 5.78
C ALA A 42 -7.43 -8.55 6.53
N ALA A 43 -6.58 -8.57 7.56
CA ALA A 43 -6.35 -9.75 8.38
C ALA A 43 -7.64 -10.22 9.09
N ALA A 44 -8.36 -9.27 9.70
CA ALA A 44 -9.63 -9.56 10.37
C ALA A 44 -10.69 -10.07 9.39
N ARG A 45 -10.76 -9.54 8.16
CA ARG A 45 -11.64 -10.04 7.10
C ARG A 45 -11.32 -11.50 6.78
N SER A 46 -10.06 -11.83 6.50
CA SER A 46 -9.65 -13.20 6.18
C SER A 46 -9.96 -14.19 7.31
N LEU A 47 -9.74 -13.79 8.56
CA LEU A 47 -10.06 -14.61 9.74
C LEU A 47 -11.58 -14.77 9.94
N TYR A 48 -12.34 -13.69 9.77
CA TYR A 48 -13.80 -13.70 9.85
C TYR A 48 -14.41 -14.62 8.79
N ASP A 49 -13.94 -14.53 7.54
CA ASP A 49 -14.40 -15.38 6.43
C ASP A 49 -14.02 -16.86 6.66
N ALA A 50 -12.94 -17.11 7.42
CA ALA A 50 -12.54 -18.44 7.90
C ALA A 50 -13.29 -18.88 9.18
N SER A 51 -14.35 -18.19 9.59
CA SER A 51 -15.21 -18.50 10.75
C SER A 51 -14.51 -18.40 12.12
N PHE A 52 -13.50 -17.54 12.27
CA PHE A 52 -12.95 -17.19 13.58
C PHE A 52 -13.82 -16.13 14.28
N GLU A 53 -13.80 -16.12 15.62
CA GLU A 53 -14.34 -14.99 16.38
C GLU A 53 -13.29 -13.88 16.43
N VAL A 54 -13.53 -12.75 15.75
CA VAL A 54 -12.53 -11.68 15.59
C VAL A 54 -13.00 -10.38 16.23
N THR A 55 -12.22 -9.84 17.16
CA THR A 55 -12.40 -8.49 17.71
C THR A 55 -11.22 -7.61 17.30
N ILE A 56 -11.50 -6.45 16.71
CA ILE A 56 -10.49 -5.43 16.39
C ILE A 56 -10.49 -4.34 17.47
N LEU A 57 -9.30 -3.98 17.97
CA LEU A 57 -9.11 -2.86 18.89
C LEU A 57 -8.38 -1.71 18.18
N GLU A 58 -9.01 -0.55 18.02
CA GLU A 58 -8.43 0.64 17.41
C GLU A 58 -8.27 1.76 18.43
N SER A 59 -7.08 2.37 18.43
CA SER A 59 -6.71 3.45 19.32
C SER A 59 -7.47 4.76 19.08
N ARG A 60 -7.79 5.07 17.83
CA ARG A 60 -8.47 6.28 17.40
C ARG A 60 -9.99 6.12 17.47
N ASP A 61 -10.68 7.24 17.29
CA ASP A 61 -12.12 7.34 17.10
C ASP A 61 -12.56 7.08 15.65
N ARG A 62 -11.62 6.67 14.78
CA ARG A 62 -11.86 6.39 13.36
C ARG A 62 -11.10 5.16 12.86
N LEU A 63 -11.58 4.59 11.77
CA LEU A 63 -10.93 3.51 11.03
C LEU A 63 -9.85 4.05 10.06
N GLY A 64 -9.16 3.14 9.38
CA GLY A 64 -8.29 3.43 8.23
C GLY A 64 -6.82 3.69 8.59
N GLY A 65 -6.53 4.12 9.82
CA GLY A 65 -5.15 4.37 10.26
C GLY A 65 -4.50 5.50 9.45
N ARG A 66 -3.51 5.16 8.62
CA ARG A 66 -2.86 6.11 7.69
C ARG A 66 -3.71 6.46 6.47
N ILE A 67 -4.81 5.74 6.25
CA ILE A 67 -5.83 6.09 5.27
C ILE A 67 -6.87 6.96 5.97
N ASN A 68 -7.11 8.16 5.43
CA ASN A 68 -8.03 9.13 6.00
C ASN A 68 -8.53 10.07 4.89
N THR A 69 -9.80 9.98 4.53
CA THR A 69 -10.44 10.88 3.56
C THR A 69 -11.21 11.97 4.31
N ASP A 70 -10.87 13.23 4.07
CA ASP A 70 -11.60 14.40 4.55
C ASP A 70 -12.64 14.83 3.50
N TYR A 71 -13.90 14.91 3.90
CA TYR A 71 -15.00 15.32 3.04
C TYR A 71 -15.48 16.76 3.31
N SER A 72 -14.84 17.48 4.23
CA SER A 72 -15.26 18.83 4.64
C SER A 72 -15.00 19.91 3.57
N PHE A 73 -14.14 19.64 2.59
CA PHE A 73 -13.80 20.55 1.50
C PHE A 73 -14.86 20.63 0.38
N GLY A 74 -15.97 19.90 0.50
CA GLY A 74 -17.00 19.79 -0.55
C GLY A 74 -16.62 18.79 -1.66
N CYS A 75 -15.42 18.23 -1.60
CA CYS A 75 -14.96 17.07 -2.34
C CYS A 75 -14.15 16.16 -1.41
N PRO A 76 -13.95 14.87 -1.78
CA PRO A 76 -13.07 13.97 -1.04
C PRO A 76 -11.61 14.43 -1.18
N VAL A 77 -10.92 14.58 -0.06
CA VAL A 77 -9.47 14.87 -0.01
C VAL A 77 -8.81 13.82 0.87
N ASP A 78 -8.01 12.95 0.28
CA ASP A 78 -7.22 11.98 1.04
C ASP A 78 -6.05 12.68 1.74
N MET A 79 -6.06 12.64 3.08
CA MET A 79 -5.00 13.15 3.97
C MET A 79 -3.89 12.11 4.20
N GLY A 80 -3.87 11.05 3.38
CA GLY A 80 -3.02 9.88 3.50
C GLY A 80 -2.85 9.20 2.14
N ALA A 81 -3.01 7.88 2.07
CA ALA A 81 -2.95 7.20 0.78
C ALA A 81 -4.06 7.69 -0.16
N SER A 82 -3.69 8.11 -1.37
CA SER A 82 -4.62 8.61 -2.39
C SER A 82 -4.46 7.90 -3.75
N TRP A 83 -3.30 7.31 -4.02
CA TRP A 83 -2.99 6.62 -5.27
C TRP A 83 -3.02 5.09 -5.12
N LEU A 84 -3.52 4.44 -6.17
CA LEU A 84 -3.27 3.04 -6.46
C LEU A 84 -2.09 2.95 -7.44
N HIS A 85 -0.96 2.42 -6.98
CA HIS A 85 0.18 2.10 -7.83
C HIS A 85 0.07 0.67 -8.36
N GLY A 86 0.19 0.52 -9.68
CA GLY A 86 -0.04 -0.72 -10.40
C GLY A 86 -1.53 -1.03 -10.55
N VAL A 87 -2.19 -0.38 -11.51
CA VAL A 87 -3.63 -0.60 -11.82
C VAL A 87 -3.80 -1.89 -12.63
N CYS A 88 -3.42 -3.03 -12.04
CA CYS A 88 -3.50 -4.36 -12.62
C CYS A 88 -4.19 -5.34 -11.68
N ASN A 89 -4.56 -6.53 -12.17
CA ASN A 89 -5.27 -7.54 -11.36
C ASN A 89 -4.37 -8.22 -10.31
N GLU A 90 -3.04 -8.09 -10.42
CA GLU A 90 -2.09 -8.56 -9.41
C GLU A 90 -2.15 -7.69 -8.15
N ASN A 91 -2.53 -6.41 -8.29
CA ASN A 91 -2.79 -5.57 -7.14
C ASN A 91 -4.11 -6.00 -6.45
N PRO A 92 -4.08 -6.46 -5.19
CA PRO A 92 -5.25 -7.01 -4.51
C PRO A 92 -6.38 -5.99 -4.31
N LEU A 93 -6.07 -4.69 -4.37
CA LEU A 93 -7.07 -3.64 -4.23
C LEU A 93 -7.81 -3.38 -5.56
N ALA A 94 -7.20 -3.62 -6.71
CA ALA A 94 -7.82 -3.26 -7.99
C ALA A 94 -9.16 -4.00 -8.24
N PRO A 95 -9.29 -5.33 -7.99
CA PRO A 95 -10.57 -6.01 -8.09
C PRO A 95 -11.61 -5.50 -7.07
N LEU A 96 -11.18 -5.18 -5.85
CA LEU A 96 -12.07 -4.65 -4.81
C LEU A 96 -12.62 -3.28 -5.19
N ILE A 97 -11.76 -2.37 -5.63
CA ILE A 97 -12.11 -1.02 -6.12
C ILE A 97 -13.11 -1.12 -7.27
N ARG A 98 -12.84 -2.02 -8.24
CA ARG A 98 -13.75 -2.30 -9.36
C ARG A 98 -15.10 -2.85 -8.91
N GLY A 99 -15.10 -3.79 -7.96
CA GLY A 99 -16.31 -4.39 -7.40
C GLY A 99 -17.16 -3.40 -6.60
N LEU A 100 -16.55 -2.37 -6.02
CA LEU A 100 -17.22 -1.26 -5.36
C LEU A 100 -17.69 -0.17 -6.33
N GLY A 101 -17.30 -0.22 -7.60
CA GLY A 101 -17.63 0.77 -8.61
C GLY A 101 -16.95 2.12 -8.41
N LEU A 102 -15.79 2.15 -7.74
CA LEU A 102 -15.01 3.37 -7.49
C LEU A 102 -14.19 3.77 -8.74
N THR A 103 -13.99 5.07 -8.92
CA THR A 103 -13.34 5.63 -10.09
C THR A 103 -11.85 5.89 -9.81
N LEU A 104 -10.99 5.40 -10.70
CA LEU A 104 -9.57 5.76 -10.71
C LEU A 104 -9.30 6.74 -11.85
N TYR A 105 -8.81 7.93 -11.52
CA TYR A 105 -8.29 8.86 -12.50
C TYR A 105 -6.84 8.48 -12.84
N ARG A 106 -6.56 8.12 -14.09
CA ARG A 106 -5.22 7.69 -14.52
C ARG A 106 -4.27 8.88 -14.46
N THR A 107 -3.20 8.76 -13.68
CA THR A 107 -2.15 9.78 -13.53
C THR A 107 -0.85 9.40 -14.22
N SER A 108 -0.76 8.20 -14.80
CA SER A 108 0.37 7.79 -15.62
C SER A 108 0.02 6.65 -16.59
N GLY A 109 0.86 6.49 -17.62
CA GLY A 109 0.88 5.35 -18.52
C GLY A 109 1.23 4.01 -17.85
N ASP A 110 1.08 2.91 -18.57
CA ASP A 110 1.30 1.55 -18.04
C ASP A 110 2.80 1.21 -17.86
N ASP A 111 3.70 1.93 -18.53
CA ASP A 111 5.15 1.74 -18.50
C ASP A 111 5.87 2.60 -17.44
N SER A 112 5.12 3.33 -16.60
CA SER A 112 5.70 4.18 -15.55
C SER A 112 6.45 3.36 -14.50
N ILE A 113 7.73 3.68 -14.29
CA ILE A 113 8.56 3.09 -13.23
C ILE A 113 8.42 3.86 -11.91
N LEU A 114 8.95 3.30 -10.81
CA LEU A 114 9.18 4.05 -9.56
C LEU A 114 9.83 5.40 -9.93
N TYR A 115 9.51 6.50 -9.21
CA TYR A 115 9.98 7.88 -9.46
C TYR A 115 9.63 8.53 -10.82
N ASP A 116 9.07 7.79 -11.78
CA ASP A 116 8.69 8.26 -13.13
C ASP A 116 7.16 8.34 -13.32
N HIS A 117 6.51 9.23 -12.57
CA HIS A 117 5.25 9.78 -13.04
C HIS A 117 5.51 10.63 -14.28
N ASP A 118 5.08 10.14 -15.45
CA ASP A 118 5.12 10.77 -16.78
C ASP A 118 5.67 12.20 -16.74
N LEU A 119 7.00 12.32 -16.71
CA LEU A 119 7.69 13.62 -16.64
C LEU A 119 7.39 14.49 -17.86
N GLU A 120 6.94 13.87 -18.95
CA GLU A 120 6.43 14.52 -20.15
C GLU A 120 5.22 15.44 -19.87
N SER A 121 4.52 15.24 -18.75
CA SER A 121 3.29 15.97 -18.40
C SER A 121 3.45 17.01 -17.28
N CYS A 122 4.61 17.10 -16.63
CA CYS A 122 4.82 17.99 -15.49
C CYS A 122 5.45 19.33 -15.92
N MET A 123 4.82 20.44 -15.53
CA MET A 123 5.40 21.78 -15.65
C MET A 123 6.04 22.19 -14.34
N LEU A 124 7.35 22.48 -14.37
CA LEU A 124 8.05 23.03 -13.20
C LEU A 124 8.03 24.55 -13.23
N PHE A 125 7.87 25.15 -12.05
CA PHE A 125 7.95 26.59 -11.84
C PHE A 125 9.02 26.84 -10.78
N ASN A 126 9.85 27.86 -11.00
CA ASN A 126 10.80 28.30 -9.99
C ASN A 126 10.10 29.08 -8.86
N THR A 127 10.86 29.47 -7.84
CA THR A 127 10.34 30.20 -6.67
C THR A 127 9.75 31.57 -6.99
N ASP A 128 10.13 32.17 -8.12
CA ASP A 128 9.57 33.43 -8.63
C ASP A 128 8.28 33.22 -9.44
N GLY A 129 7.83 31.96 -9.62
CA GLY A 129 6.65 31.61 -10.41
C GLY A 129 6.88 31.58 -11.92
N HIS A 130 8.14 31.64 -12.37
CA HIS A 130 8.47 31.48 -13.78
C HIS A 130 8.57 30.00 -14.15
N GLN A 131 7.96 29.63 -15.27
CA GLN A 131 8.05 28.27 -15.79
C GLN A 131 9.50 27.95 -16.18
N VAL A 132 10.00 26.82 -15.69
CA VAL A 132 11.29 26.25 -16.11
C VAL A 132 11.13 25.69 -17.53
N PRO A 133 12.04 26.02 -18.47
CA PRO A 133 11.98 25.48 -19.82
C PRO A 133 11.96 23.94 -19.82
N GLN A 134 10.98 23.33 -20.50
CA GLN A 134 10.80 21.87 -20.50
C GLN A 134 12.05 21.11 -20.95
N GLN A 135 12.81 21.66 -21.90
CA GLN A 135 14.06 21.06 -22.35
C GLN A 135 15.07 20.90 -21.22
N ILE A 136 15.18 21.87 -20.31
CA ILE A 136 16.09 21.78 -19.15
C ILE A 136 15.62 20.65 -18.23
N VAL A 137 14.31 20.54 -18.00
CA VAL A 137 13.74 19.47 -17.18
C VAL A 137 14.09 18.10 -17.76
N MET A 138 13.89 17.91 -19.07
CA MET A 138 14.21 16.66 -19.77
C MET A 138 15.72 16.34 -19.75
N ASP A 139 16.58 17.32 -20.07
CA ASP A 139 18.03 17.13 -20.12
C ASP A 139 18.61 16.79 -18.74
N VAL A 140 18.11 17.43 -17.69
CA VAL A 140 18.50 17.14 -16.30
C VAL A 140 17.94 15.79 -15.85
N GLY A 141 16.73 15.40 -16.29
CA GLY A 141 16.17 14.08 -16.05
C GLY A 141 17.04 12.96 -16.61
N GLU A 142 17.49 13.08 -17.86
CA GLU A 142 18.46 12.13 -18.45
C GLU A 142 19.79 12.11 -17.70
N THR A 143 20.25 13.28 -17.23
CA THR A 143 21.44 13.36 -16.39
C THR A 143 21.24 12.64 -15.05
N PHE A 144 20.10 12.83 -14.40
CA PHE A 144 19.76 12.17 -13.14
C PHE A 144 19.68 10.65 -13.30
N LYS A 145 19.08 10.17 -14.39
CA LYS A 145 19.07 8.75 -14.74
C LYS A 145 20.49 8.19 -14.87
N ARG A 146 21.38 8.89 -15.58
CA ARG A 146 22.80 8.51 -15.68
C ARG A 146 23.50 8.50 -14.31
N ILE A 147 23.22 9.47 -13.44
CA ILE A 147 23.75 9.48 -12.08
C ILE A 147 23.31 8.21 -11.35
N LEU A 148 22.02 7.85 -11.40
CA LEU A 148 21.52 6.64 -10.75
C LEU A 148 22.17 5.36 -11.30
N GLU A 149 22.35 5.26 -12.62
CA GLU A 149 23.07 4.16 -13.26
C GLU A 149 24.51 4.03 -12.73
N GLU A 150 25.24 5.14 -12.59
CA GLU A 150 26.59 5.13 -12.00
C GLU A 150 26.57 4.81 -10.50
N THR A 151 25.56 5.26 -9.74
CA THR A 151 25.43 4.86 -8.32
C THR A 151 25.20 3.35 -8.17
N GLY A 152 24.55 2.72 -9.15
CA GLY A 152 24.43 1.26 -9.22
C GLY A 152 25.79 0.57 -9.32
N LYS A 153 26.75 1.15 -10.04
CA LYS A 153 28.12 0.61 -10.09
C LYS A 153 28.86 0.79 -8.77
N VAL A 154 28.71 1.96 -8.13
CA VAL A 154 29.26 2.21 -6.77
C VAL A 154 28.74 1.16 -5.79
N ARG A 155 27.44 0.86 -5.84
CA ARG A 155 26.80 -0.19 -5.03
C ARG A 155 27.41 -1.57 -5.25
N ASP A 156 27.70 -1.92 -6.51
CA ASP A 156 28.21 -3.25 -6.86
C ASP A 156 29.69 -3.42 -6.47
N GLU A 157 30.45 -2.32 -6.39
CA GLU A 157 31.87 -2.31 -6.02
C GLU A 157 32.11 -2.22 -4.50
N ASP A 158 31.20 -1.58 -3.75
CA ASP A 158 31.35 -1.36 -2.31
C ASP A 158 30.67 -2.47 -1.47
N PRO A 159 31.44 -3.23 -0.66
CA PRO A 159 30.88 -4.27 0.20
C PRO A 159 30.10 -3.71 1.40
N ASP A 160 30.22 -2.43 1.74
CA ASP A 160 29.51 -1.77 2.85
C ASP A 160 28.32 -0.95 2.33
N ASP A 161 27.30 -0.75 3.17
CA ASP A 161 26.16 0.10 2.78
C ASP A 161 26.49 1.58 2.96
N MET A 162 25.93 2.41 2.08
CA MET A 162 26.00 3.86 2.18
C MET A 162 24.67 4.47 1.75
N SER A 163 24.48 5.75 2.06
CA SER A 163 23.28 6.45 1.60
C SER A 163 23.32 6.75 0.10
N VAL A 164 22.13 6.89 -0.51
CA VAL A 164 22.01 7.34 -1.90
C VAL A 164 22.66 8.72 -2.08
N GLN A 165 22.55 9.63 -1.11
CA GLN A 165 23.23 10.94 -1.18
C GLN A 165 24.77 10.82 -1.21
N GLN A 166 25.35 9.93 -0.40
CA GLN A 166 26.79 9.66 -0.43
C GLN A 166 27.21 9.09 -1.79
N ALA A 167 26.44 8.14 -2.34
CA ALA A 167 26.69 7.56 -3.65
C ALA A 167 26.65 8.61 -4.76
N ILE A 168 25.61 9.47 -4.77
CA ILE A 168 25.51 10.59 -5.71
C ILE A 168 26.73 11.50 -5.59
N SER A 169 27.19 11.78 -4.37
CA SER A 169 28.38 12.62 -4.15
C SER A 169 29.65 11.98 -4.70
N VAL A 170 29.83 10.67 -4.53
CA VAL A 170 30.93 9.90 -5.13
C VAL A 170 30.87 9.99 -6.65
N VAL A 171 29.72 9.73 -7.25
CA VAL A 171 29.51 9.80 -8.71
C VAL A 171 29.82 11.19 -9.24
N LEU A 172 29.28 12.25 -8.63
CA LEU A 172 29.53 13.63 -9.08
C LEU A 172 31.00 14.04 -8.95
N ASN A 173 31.75 13.49 -7.99
CA ASN A 173 33.18 13.74 -7.86
C ASN A 173 34.00 13.00 -8.93
N SER A 174 33.61 11.77 -9.26
CA SER A 174 34.26 10.96 -10.30
C SER A 174 33.88 11.38 -11.74
N HIS A 175 32.69 11.96 -11.91
CA HIS A 175 32.11 12.41 -13.19
C HIS A 175 31.74 13.90 -13.15
N PRO A 176 32.73 14.82 -13.23
CA PRO A 176 32.47 16.26 -13.18
C PRO A 176 31.52 16.76 -14.28
N GLU A 177 31.43 16.06 -15.41
CA GLU A 177 30.53 16.36 -16.53
C GLU A 177 29.04 16.17 -16.19
N LEU A 178 28.71 15.41 -15.14
CA LEU A 178 27.34 15.25 -14.66
C LEU A 178 26.90 16.40 -13.74
N LYS A 179 27.85 17.22 -13.25
CA LYS A 179 27.53 18.34 -12.35
C LYS A 179 26.70 19.39 -13.07
N GLN A 180 25.59 19.75 -12.45
CA GLN A 180 24.71 20.82 -12.91
C GLN A 180 25.03 22.16 -12.23
N GLN A 181 24.71 23.27 -12.88
CA GLN A 181 24.92 24.63 -12.38
C GLN A 181 23.69 25.50 -12.62
N GLY A 182 23.53 26.57 -11.83
CA GLY A 182 22.41 27.51 -11.95
C GLY A 182 21.05 26.80 -11.91
N LEU A 183 20.16 27.15 -12.84
CA LEU A 183 18.82 26.57 -12.91
C LEU A 183 18.83 25.04 -13.08
N SER A 184 19.76 24.47 -13.85
CA SER A 184 19.87 23.01 -14.01
C SER A 184 20.22 22.31 -12.69
N HIS A 185 20.96 22.97 -11.79
CA HIS A 185 21.25 22.43 -10.47
C HIS A 185 20.00 22.39 -9.60
N GLU A 186 19.18 23.45 -9.62
CA GLU A 186 17.90 23.49 -8.90
C GLU A 186 16.95 22.38 -9.39
N VAL A 187 16.89 22.15 -10.70
CA VAL A 187 16.12 21.05 -11.29
C VAL A 187 16.66 19.69 -10.84
N LEU A 188 17.99 19.51 -10.76
CA LEU A 188 18.58 18.27 -10.25
C LEU A 188 18.22 18.03 -8.77
N GLN A 189 18.23 19.09 -7.94
CA GLN A 189 17.78 19.00 -6.56
C GLN A 189 16.30 18.65 -6.47
N TRP A 190 15.46 19.15 -7.38
CA TRP A 190 14.06 18.76 -7.47
C TRP A 190 13.89 17.25 -7.79
N TYR A 191 14.71 16.68 -8.68
CA TYR A 191 14.69 15.24 -8.96
C TYR A 191 15.08 14.40 -7.74
N ILE A 192 16.10 14.83 -6.98
CA ILE A 192 16.49 14.18 -5.73
C ILE A 192 15.34 14.27 -4.72
N CYS A 193 14.75 15.45 -4.54
CA CYS A 193 13.62 15.66 -3.64
C CYS A 193 12.39 14.81 -4.02
N ARG A 194 12.16 14.59 -5.31
CA ARG A 194 11.09 13.72 -5.80
C ARG A 194 11.33 12.25 -5.44
N MET A 195 12.58 11.78 -5.49
CA MET A 195 12.95 10.46 -4.98
C MET A 195 12.72 10.38 -3.46
N GLU A 196 13.14 11.40 -2.69
CA GLU A 196 12.89 11.48 -1.25
C GLU A 196 11.39 11.42 -0.91
N ALA A 197 10.54 12.09 -1.70
CA ALA A 197 9.09 12.02 -1.58
C ALA A 197 8.52 10.61 -1.80
N TRP A 198 9.16 9.80 -2.65
CA TRP A 198 8.78 8.40 -2.90
C TRP A 198 9.05 7.51 -1.69
N PHE A 199 10.20 7.72 -1.03
CA PHE A 199 10.62 6.94 0.12
C PHE A 199 10.16 7.52 1.46
N ALA A 200 9.62 8.74 1.46
CA ALA A 200 9.31 9.51 2.65
C ALA A 200 10.52 9.64 3.60
N ALA A 201 11.72 9.78 3.02
CA ALA A 201 13.00 9.88 3.72
C ALA A 201 13.97 10.72 2.90
N ASP A 202 14.83 11.48 3.59
CA ASP A 202 15.90 12.26 2.97
C ASP A 202 16.95 11.32 2.32
N ALA A 203 17.63 11.78 1.28
CA ALA A 203 18.53 10.95 0.49
C ALA A 203 19.76 10.42 1.27
N ASP A 204 20.11 11.02 2.41
CA ASP A 204 21.11 10.50 3.37
C ASP A 204 20.60 9.34 4.23
N MET A 205 19.29 9.12 4.29
CA MET A 205 18.65 8.04 5.04
C MET A 205 18.24 6.86 4.15
N ILE A 206 18.22 7.05 2.83
CA ILE A 206 17.90 5.99 1.86
C ILE A 206 19.15 5.14 1.61
N SER A 207 19.06 3.83 1.88
CA SER A 207 20.13 2.85 1.63
C SER A 207 20.39 2.67 0.13
N LEU A 208 21.63 2.85 -0.30
CA LEU A 208 22.03 2.54 -1.67
C LEU A 208 21.86 1.05 -1.99
N LYS A 209 22.09 0.16 -1.03
CA LYS A 209 21.99 -1.29 -1.28
C LYS A 209 20.57 -1.80 -1.47
N THR A 210 19.59 -1.16 -0.85
CA THR A 210 18.25 -1.77 -0.75
C THR A 210 17.11 -0.88 -1.22
N TRP A 211 17.36 0.35 -1.70
CA TRP A 211 16.29 1.27 -2.10
C TRP A 211 15.39 0.75 -3.24
N ASP A 212 15.92 -0.08 -4.14
CA ASP A 212 15.25 -0.57 -5.36
C ASP A 212 14.78 -2.04 -5.27
N GLN A 213 14.70 -2.62 -4.07
CA GLN A 213 14.29 -4.02 -3.88
C GLN A 213 12.77 -4.27 -4.00
N GLU A 214 11.97 -3.21 -4.12
CA GLU A 214 10.52 -3.33 -4.21
C GLU A 214 10.07 -3.91 -5.56
N HIS A 215 9.08 -4.80 -5.53
CA HIS A 215 8.43 -5.29 -6.73
C HIS A 215 7.37 -4.29 -7.21
N VAL A 216 7.66 -3.60 -8.32
CA VAL A 216 6.74 -2.64 -8.93
C VAL A 216 5.71 -3.37 -9.78
N LEU A 217 4.43 -3.14 -9.48
CA LEU A 217 3.32 -3.68 -10.25
C LEU A 217 3.07 -2.87 -11.53
N SER A 218 2.73 -3.57 -12.61
CA SER A 218 2.37 -2.98 -13.90
C SER A 218 1.03 -2.24 -13.89
N GLY A 219 0.72 -1.51 -14.96
CA GLY A 219 -0.59 -0.86 -15.14
C GLY A 219 -0.66 0.58 -14.62
N GLY A 220 0.49 1.23 -14.45
CA GLY A 220 0.60 2.65 -14.12
C GLY A 220 -0.02 3.03 -12.78
N HIS A 221 -0.43 4.29 -12.67
CA HIS A 221 -0.96 4.85 -11.43
C HIS A 221 -2.36 5.45 -11.61
N GLY A 222 -3.20 5.31 -10.59
CA GLY A 222 -4.55 5.86 -10.56
C GLY A 222 -4.83 6.57 -9.24
N LEU A 223 -5.31 7.81 -9.31
CA LEU A 223 -5.82 8.56 -8.16
C LEU A 223 -7.25 8.12 -7.84
N MET A 224 -7.54 7.85 -6.56
CA MET A 224 -8.87 7.49 -6.09
C MET A 224 -9.79 8.72 -6.01
N VAL A 225 -10.74 8.84 -6.94
CA VAL A 225 -11.57 10.06 -7.06
C VAL A 225 -12.49 10.25 -5.84
N GLU A 226 -13.06 9.16 -5.33
CA GLU A 226 -13.98 9.19 -4.19
C GLU A 226 -13.28 9.09 -2.82
N GLY A 227 -11.94 9.06 -2.83
CA GLY A 227 -11.07 8.78 -1.68
C GLY A 227 -11.04 7.31 -1.27
N TYR A 228 -10.12 6.95 -0.38
CA TYR A 228 -9.95 5.54 0.05
C TYR A 228 -10.94 5.06 1.13
N ASP A 229 -11.69 5.95 1.79
CA ASP A 229 -12.64 5.60 2.85
C ASP A 229 -13.69 4.53 2.46
N PRO A 230 -14.27 4.50 1.25
CA PRO A 230 -15.17 3.42 0.83
C PRO A 230 -14.52 2.03 0.87
N VAL A 231 -13.23 1.91 0.56
CA VAL A 231 -12.47 0.65 0.67
C VAL A 231 -12.36 0.23 2.13
N ILE A 232 -12.06 1.17 3.02
CA ILE A 232 -11.98 0.92 4.47
C ILE A 232 -13.33 0.46 5.01
N LYS A 233 -14.42 1.13 4.64
CA LYS A 233 -15.79 0.77 5.03
C LYS A 233 -16.19 -0.62 4.53
N ALA A 234 -15.82 -0.96 3.29
CA ALA A 234 -16.08 -2.29 2.73
C ALA A 234 -15.34 -3.38 3.52
N LEU A 235 -14.06 -3.17 3.83
CA LEU A 235 -13.27 -4.12 4.62
C LEU A 235 -13.72 -4.21 6.09
N ALA A 236 -14.34 -3.18 6.65
CA ALA A 236 -14.82 -3.17 8.03
C ALA A 236 -16.21 -3.81 8.23
N LYS A 237 -16.98 -4.01 7.16
CA LYS A 237 -18.40 -4.41 7.22
C LYS A 237 -18.62 -5.71 8.02
N ASN A 238 -19.47 -5.68 9.03
CA ASN A 238 -19.81 -6.84 9.88
C ASN A 238 -18.66 -7.36 10.78
N LEU A 239 -17.58 -6.62 11.00
CA LEU A 239 -16.56 -6.98 11.98
C LEU A 239 -16.87 -6.35 13.35
N ASP A 240 -16.51 -7.03 14.45
CA ASP A 240 -16.52 -6.42 15.80
C ASP A 240 -15.32 -5.49 15.93
N ILE A 241 -15.57 -4.18 15.91
CA ILE A 241 -14.53 -3.14 15.99
C ILE A 241 -14.80 -2.23 17.18
N ARG A 242 -13.81 -2.12 18.07
CA ARG A 242 -13.85 -1.25 19.25
C ARG A 242 -12.90 -0.09 19.06
N LEU A 243 -13.48 1.08 18.80
CA LEU A 243 -12.75 2.35 18.70
C LEU A 243 -12.38 2.88 20.08
N ASN A 244 -11.49 3.89 20.13
CA ASN A 244 -11.01 4.52 21.34
C ASN A 244 -10.41 3.53 22.37
N HIS A 245 -9.87 2.41 21.89
CA HIS A 245 -9.23 1.37 22.69
C HIS A 245 -7.72 1.40 22.46
N ARG A 246 -7.03 2.28 23.20
CA ARG A 246 -5.58 2.26 23.25
C ARG A 246 -5.10 1.12 24.15
N HIS A 247 -4.44 0.12 23.58
CA HIS A 247 -3.81 -0.95 24.34
C HIS A 247 -2.44 -0.50 24.84
N ALA A 248 -2.04 -0.99 26.02
CA ALA A 248 -0.76 -0.66 26.66
C ALA A 248 0.15 -1.87 26.86
N CYS A 249 -0.41 -3.09 26.87
CA CYS A 249 0.33 -4.32 27.13
C CYS A 249 -0.35 -5.49 26.43
N ILE A 250 0.45 -6.42 25.90
CA ILE A 250 0.01 -7.71 25.38
C ILE A 250 0.71 -8.76 26.25
N ILE A 251 -0.08 -9.62 26.92
CA ILE A 251 0.44 -10.71 27.73
C ILE A 251 0.10 -12.01 27.01
N TYR A 252 1.13 -12.70 26.52
CA TYR A 252 0.99 -14.05 25.99
C TYR A 252 1.71 -15.03 26.92
N ARG A 253 1.08 -16.16 27.21
CA ARG A 253 1.71 -17.27 27.94
C ARG A 253 1.94 -18.39 26.95
N MET A 254 3.18 -18.87 26.85
CA MET A 254 3.45 -20.10 26.12
C MET A 254 2.97 -21.27 26.98
N THR A 255 1.99 -22.01 26.47
CA THR A 255 1.52 -23.29 27.02
C THR A 255 2.45 -24.41 26.64
#